data_AF-A0A8X6SJL0-F1
#
_entry.id   AF-A0A8X6SJL0-F1
#
_cell.length_a   1.000
_cell.length_b   1.000
_cell.length_c   1.000
_cell.angle_alpha   90.00
_cell.angle_beta   90.00
_cell.angle_gamma   90.00
#
_symmetry.space_group_name_H-M   'P 1'
#
loop_
_entity.id
_entity.type
_entity.pdbx_description
1 polymer ?
#
loop_
_entity_poly.entity_id
_entity_poly.type
_entity_poly.pdbx_seq_one_letter_code
_entity_poly.pdbx_strand_id
1 'polypeptide(L)'
;MPPRIQTVLSASSEPLDKLTIIADKVSEVVGASSTICAATTVPPPSQSSSCSAQPTMDSLARQIQELSLQVAELTRERNSSRHQRYSSDRRRSHSRSRSVNRGSGICYYHRRYKEQARKCVSPCAFVQKN
;
A
#
# COMPACT_ATOMS: atom_id res chain seq x y z
N MET A 1 13.83 20.05 -38.04
CA MET A 1 14.47 21.01 -37.12
C MET A 1 13.46 21.40 -36.03
N PRO A 2 13.82 21.41 -34.73
CA PRO A 2 12.93 21.83 -33.66
C PRO A 2 12.36 23.24 -33.89
N PRO A 3 11.06 23.51 -33.59
CA PRO A 3 10.41 24.79 -33.91
C PRO A 3 11.13 26.03 -33.35
N ARG A 4 11.69 25.93 -32.14
CA ARG A 4 12.42 27.04 -31.50
C ARG A 4 13.71 27.39 -32.24
N ILE A 5 14.42 26.38 -32.75
CA ILE A 5 15.65 26.60 -33.54
C ILE A 5 15.26 27.25 -34.87
N GLN A 6 14.19 26.78 -35.50
CA GLN A 6 13.70 27.35 -36.76
C GLN A 6 13.31 28.83 -36.63
N THR A 7 12.63 29.23 -35.55
CA THR A 7 12.27 30.64 -35.31
C THR A 7 13.51 31.54 -35.24
N VAL A 8 14.55 31.11 -34.52
CA VAL A 8 15.79 31.88 -34.40
C VAL A 8 16.51 31.98 -35.74
N LEU A 9 16.61 30.86 -36.48
CA LEU A 9 17.27 30.84 -37.77
C LEU A 9 16.52 31.65 -38.83
N SER A 10 15.19 31.61 -38.85
CA SER A 10 14.37 32.38 -39.80
C SER A 10 14.42 33.90 -39.57
N ALA A 11 14.74 34.34 -38.35
CA ALA A 11 14.92 35.76 -38.04
C ALA A 11 16.35 36.27 -38.36
N SER A 12 17.29 35.37 -38.65
CA SER A 12 18.68 35.70 -38.94
C SER A 12 18.90 35.81 -40.46
N SER A 13 19.69 36.80 -40.88
CA SER A 13 20.09 37.00 -42.29
C SER A 13 21.57 36.65 -42.52
N GLU A 14 22.15 35.80 -41.66
CA GLU A 14 23.54 35.40 -41.74
C GLU A 14 23.81 34.34 -42.83
N PRO A 15 25.07 34.23 -43.32
CA PRO A 15 25.46 33.15 -44.23
C PRO A 15 25.36 31.77 -43.55
N LEU A 16 25.21 30.73 -44.37
CA LEU A 16 24.93 29.36 -43.92
C LEU A 16 25.91 28.86 -42.84
N ASP A 17 27.20 29.15 -42.98
CA ASP A 17 28.25 28.73 -42.04
C ASP A 17 28.07 29.30 -40.64
N LYS A 18 27.44 30.47 -40.51
CA LYS A 18 27.15 31.05 -39.19
C LYS A 18 25.81 30.58 -38.64
N LEU A 19 24.83 30.34 -39.52
CA LEU A 19 23.54 29.77 -39.14
C LEU A 19 23.68 28.38 -38.51
N THR A 20 24.62 27.55 -38.98
CA THR A 20 24.90 26.25 -38.36
C THR A 20 25.43 26.41 -36.95
N ILE A 21 26.38 27.33 -36.74
CA ILE A 21 26.93 27.65 -35.41
C ILE A 21 25.84 28.17 -34.47
N ILE A 22 24.94 29.03 -34.97
CA ILE A 22 23.81 29.53 -34.18
C ILE A 22 22.86 28.38 -33.82
N ALA A 23 22.55 27.50 -34.77
CA ALA A 23 21.68 26.36 -34.54
C ALA A 23 22.23 25.44 -33.43
N ASP A 24 23.52 25.14 -33.47
CA ASP A 24 24.19 24.30 -32.48
C ASP A 24 24.16 24.95 -31.10
N LYS A 25 24.50 26.24 -30.99
CA LYS A 25 24.44 26.99 -29.72
C LYS A 25 23.03 27.05 -29.15
N VAL A 26 22.01 27.28 -29.98
CA VAL A 26 20.61 27.30 -29.54
C VAL A 26 20.18 25.89 -29.10
N SER A 27 20.67 24.84 -29.75
CA SER A 27 20.38 23.46 -29.37
C SER A 27 20.92 23.12 -27.98
N GLU A 28 22.11 23.60 -27.62
CA GLU A 28 22.70 23.41 -26.29
C GLU A 28 21.91 24.16 -25.21
N VAL A 29 21.54 25.42 -25.47
CA VAL A 29 20.75 26.25 -24.54
C VAL A 29 19.35 25.68 -24.33
N VAL A 30 18.69 25.21 -25.39
CA VAL A 30 17.35 24.63 -25.31
C VAL A 30 17.39 23.21 -24.71
N GLY A 31 18.44 22.43 -24.99
CA GLY A 31 18.66 21.10 -24.41
C GLY A 31 18.84 21.13 -22.89
N ALA A 32 19.40 22.20 -22.34
CA ALA A 32 19.53 22.41 -20.90
C ALA A 32 18.21 22.80 -20.20
N SER A 33 17.13 23.10 -20.93
CA SER A 33 15.90 23.67 -20.34
C SER A 33 14.57 23.23 -20.96
N SER A 34 14.52 22.15 -21.73
CA SER A 34 13.24 21.70 -22.29
C SER A 34 12.99 20.21 -22.12
N THR A 35 12.00 19.92 -21.30
CA THR A 35 11.08 18.79 -21.39
C THR A 35 10.88 18.38 -22.84
N ILE A 36 11.07 17.09 -23.11
CA ILE A 36 10.92 16.44 -24.40
C ILE A 36 9.44 16.54 -24.81
N CYS A 37 9.08 17.54 -25.60
CA CYS A 37 7.80 17.56 -26.30
C CYS A 37 7.96 16.76 -27.59
N ALA A 38 7.18 15.68 -27.73
CA ALA A 38 7.14 14.85 -28.92
C ALA A 38 6.88 15.70 -30.17
N ALA A 39 7.72 15.53 -31.18
CA ALA A 39 7.59 16.20 -32.46
C ALA A 39 6.22 15.86 -33.09
N THR A 40 5.35 16.87 -33.21
CA THR A 40 4.14 16.76 -34.01
C THR A 40 4.56 16.66 -35.48
N THR A 41 4.59 15.44 -36.00
CA THR A 41 4.45 15.20 -37.42
C THR A 41 3.09 15.75 -37.83
N VAL A 42 3.07 16.66 -38.79
CA VAL A 42 1.85 17.15 -39.42
C VAL A 42 1.14 15.97 -40.12
N PRO A 43 -0.14 15.68 -39.83
CA PRO A 43 -1.00 15.01 -40.78
C PRO A 43 -2.07 16.00 -41.30
N PRO A 44 -2.71 15.72 -42.45
CA PRO A 44 -3.64 16.63 -43.13
C PRO A 44 -4.93 16.84 -42.32
N PRO A 45 -5.78 17.84 -42.69
CA PRO A 45 -6.95 18.20 -41.90
C PRO A 45 -8.01 17.12 -42.03
N SER A 46 -8.11 16.24 -41.04
CA SER A 46 -9.29 15.41 -40.84
C SER A 46 -9.57 15.31 -39.35
N GLN A 47 -10.74 15.82 -39.02
CA GLN A 47 -11.35 15.91 -37.71
C GLN A 47 -11.19 14.60 -36.94
N SER A 48 -10.51 14.65 -35.80
CA SER A 48 -10.75 13.80 -34.64
C SER A 48 -9.81 14.27 -33.53
N SER A 49 -10.25 15.32 -32.83
CA SER A 49 -9.65 15.78 -31.60
C SER A 49 -9.78 14.71 -30.52
N SER A 50 -8.90 13.71 -30.50
CA SER A 50 -8.58 13.01 -29.27
C SER A 50 -7.66 13.93 -28.47
N CYS A 51 -8.29 14.89 -27.79
CA CYS A 51 -7.63 15.67 -26.76
C CYS A 51 -7.04 14.67 -25.75
N SER A 52 -5.72 14.49 -25.81
CA SER A 52 -4.96 14.00 -24.67
C SER A 52 -5.08 15.06 -23.58
N ALA A 53 -6.20 15.03 -22.87
CA ALA A 53 -6.46 15.86 -21.72
C ALA A 53 -5.46 15.44 -20.66
N GLN A 54 -4.30 16.12 -20.66
CA GLN A 54 -3.36 16.01 -19.57
C GLN A 54 -4.13 16.27 -18.28
N PRO A 55 -4.02 15.38 -17.28
CA PRO A 55 -4.78 15.53 -16.06
C PRO A 55 -4.44 16.90 -15.46
N THR A 56 -5.48 17.71 -15.23
CA THR A 56 -5.30 19.03 -14.62
C THR A 56 -4.75 18.85 -13.20
N MET A 57 -4.06 19.87 -12.68
CA MET A 57 -3.54 19.81 -11.30
C MET A 57 -4.65 19.51 -10.28
N ASP A 58 -5.87 19.99 -10.53
CA ASP A 58 -7.04 19.69 -9.70
C ASP A 58 -7.45 18.21 -9.75
N SER A 59 -7.35 17.57 -10.92
CA SER A 59 -7.60 16.14 -11.09
C SER A 59 -6.59 15.31 -10.28
N LEU A 60 -5.31 15.68 -10.36
CA LEU A 60 -4.25 15.03 -9.60
C LEU A 60 -4.42 15.25 -8.10
N ALA A 61 -4.76 16.46 -7.65
CA ALA A 61 -5.02 16.77 -6.25
C ALA A 61 -6.19 15.93 -5.69
N ARG A 62 -7.27 15.78 -6.46
CA ARG A 62 -8.39 14.90 -6.10
C ARG A 62 -7.99 13.44 -6.00
N GLN A 63 -7.20 12.95 -6.94
CA GLN A 63 -6.69 11.57 -6.90
C GLN A 63 -5.80 11.33 -5.68
N ILE A 64 -4.93 12.29 -5.33
CA ILE A 64 -4.09 12.21 -4.13
C ILE A 64 -4.94 12.20 -2.86
N GLN A 65 -5.97 13.04 -2.79
CA GLN A 65 -6.88 13.06 -1.65
C GLN A 65 -7.61 11.72 -1.48
N GLU A 66 -8.16 11.17 -2.56
CA GLU A 66 -8.84 9.88 -2.56
C GLU A 66 -7.90 8.75 -2.13
N LEU A 67 -6.70 8.68 -2.70
CA LEU A 67 -5.69 7.69 -2.32
C LEU A 67 -5.28 7.83 -0.85
N SER A 68 -5.17 9.06 -0.34
CA SER A 68 -4.83 9.30 1.06
C SER A 68 -5.90 8.77 2.01
N LEU A 69 -7.19 8.93 1.66
CA LEU A 69 -8.31 8.37 2.43
C LEU A 69 -8.30 6.85 2.42
N GLN A 70 -8.09 6.22 1.26
CA GLN A 70 -8.00 4.77 1.14
C GLN A 70 -6.85 4.19 1.96
N VAL A 71 -5.67 4.84 1.94
CA VAL A 71 -4.52 4.42 2.74
C VAL A 71 -4.79 4.56 4.23
N ALA A 72 -5.45 5.64 4.66
CA ALA A 72 -5.85 5.83 6.05
C ALA A 72 -6.80 4.72 6.53
N GLU A 73 -7.78 4.35 5.71
CA GLU A 73 -8.72 3.28 6.03
C GLU A 73 -8.03 1.92 6.14
N LEU A 74 -7.22 1.54 5.16
CA LEU A 74 -6.47 0.28 5.16
C LEU A 74 -5.53 0.17 6.37
N THR A 75 -4.92 1.29 6.77
CA THR A 75 -4.05 1.35 7.95
C THR A 75 -4.85 1.11 9.24
N ARG A 76 -6.06 1.68 9.34
CA ARG A 76 -6.96 1.49 10.47
C ARG A 76 -7.45 0.04 10.59
N GLU A 77 -7.89 -0.56 9.49
CA GLU A 77 -8.33 -1.96 9.45
C GLU A 77 -7.22 -2.94 9.85
N ARG A 78 -5.98 -2.70 9.38
CA ARG A 78 -4.81 -3.50 9.73
C ARG A 78 -4.50 -3.45 11.23
N ASN A 79 -4.61 -2.28 11.85
CA ASN A 79 -4.37 -2.12 13.28
C ASN A 79 -5.48 -2.78 14.13
N SER A 80 -6.74 -2.63 13.74
CA SER A 80 -7.88 -3.28 14.40
C SER A 80 -7.76 -4.81 14.36
N SER A 81 -7.42 -5.37 13.20
CA SER A 81 -7.25 -6.81 12.99
C SER A 81 -6.12 -7.42 13.84
N ARG A 82 -5.01 -6.68 14.06
CA ARG A 82 -3.91 -7.14 14.92
C ARG A 82 -4.31 -7.14 16.40
N HIS A 83 -5.03 -6.13 16.85
CA HIS A 83 -5.48 -6.05 18.24
C HIS A 83 -6.54 -7.10 18.58
N GLN A 84 -7.44 -7.44 17.65
CA GLN A 84 -8.43 -8.49 17.86
C GLN A 84 -7.83 -9.89 17.97
N ARG A 85 -6.84 -10.24 17.14
CA ARG A 85 -6.17 -11.56 17.23
C ARG A 85 -5.47 -11.73 18.59
N TYR A 86 -4.72 -10.72 19.03
CA TYR A 86 -4.03 -10.78 20.32
C TYR A 86 -4.97 -10.82 21.54
N SER A 87 -6.15 -10.18 21.45
CA SER A 87 -7.13 -10.19 22.54
C SER A 87 -7.96 -11.48 22.59
N SER A 88 -8.25 -12.09 21.43
CA SER A 88 -9.03 -13.34 21.36
C SER A 88 -8.25 -14.56 21.86
N ASP A 89 -6.96 -14.65 21.54
CA ASP A 89 -6.12 -15.76 22.01
C ASP A 89 -5.86 -15.75 23.53
N ARG A 90 -5.92 -14.57 24.17
CA ARG A 90 -5.76 -14.45 25.63
C ARG A 90 -7.02 -14.71 26.43
N ARG A 91 -8.20 -14.64 25.82
CA ARG A 91 -9.49 -14.87 26.53
C ARG A 91 -9.86 -16.35 26.66
N ARG A 92 -9.21 -17.26 25.92
CA ARG A 92 -9.47 -18.70 26.03
C ARG A 92 -8.68 -19.45 27.10
N SER A 93 -7.75 -18.79 27.79
CA SER A 93 -6.79 -19.55 28.61
C SER A 93 -7.09 -19.69 30.10
N HIS A 94 -7.95 -18.89 30.77
CA HIS A 94 -7.92 -18.93 32.25
C HIS A 94 -9.22 -18.93 33.06
N SER A 95 -10.39 -19.07 32.45
CA SER A 95 -11.65 -19.05 33.21
C SER A 95 -12.28 -20.42 33.47
N ARG A 96 -11.48 -21.48 33.62
CA ARG A 96 -11.96 -22.63 34.42
C ARG A 96 -11.82 -22.22 35.88
N SER A 97 -12.88 -21.65 36.43
CA SER A 97 -13.02 -21.27 37.83
C SER A 97 -12.38 -22.32 38.74
N ARG A 98 -11.21 -21.98 39.30
CA ARG A 98 -10.47 -22.86 40.22
C ARG A 98 -11.17 -23.04 41.57
N SER A 99 -12.39 -22.52 41.74
CA SER A 99 -13.15 -22.56 43.00
C SER A 99 -14.31 -23.55 43.04
N VAL A 100 -14.88 -23.97 41.90
CA VAL A 100 -16.12 -24.78 41.92
C VAL A 100 -15.91 -26.21 42.48
N ASN A 101 -14.66 -26.68 42.63
CA ASN A 101 -14.42 -28.10 42.90
C ASN A 101 -13.29 -28.40 43.89
N ARG A 102 -13.06 -27.53 44.88
CA ARG A 102 -12.09 -27.76 45.97
C ARG A 102 -12.66 -28.53 47.17
N GLY A 103 -13.96 -28.89 47.15
CA GLY A 103 -14.64 -29.55 48.28
C GLY A 103 -14.78 -31.07 48.17
N SER A 104 -14.50 -31.69 47.02
CA SER A 104 -14.77 -33.13 46.82
C SER A 104 -13.69 -34.05 47.37
N GLY A 105 -12.52 -33.53 47.79
CA GLY A 105 -11.40 -34.36 48.24
C GLY A 105 -10.83 -35.29 47.17
N ILE A 106 -11.23 -35.14 45.89
CA ILE A 106 -10.81 -36.01 44.78
C ILE A 106 -9.59 -35.39 44.09
N CYS A 107 -8.55 -36.20 43.86
CA CYS A 107 -7.31 -35.74 43.24
C CYS A 107 -7.50 -35.31 41.77
N TYR A 108 -6.57 -34.52 41.24
CA TYR A 108 -6.63 -34.02 39.86
C TYR A 108 -6.82 -35.13 38.82
N TYR A 109 -6.14 -36.26 39.00
CA TYR A 109 -6.18 -37.38 38.08
C TYR A 109 -7.56 -38.07 38.07
N HIS A 110 -8.13 -38.42 39.23
CA HIS A 110 -9.48 -38.97 39.30
C HIS A 110 -10.55 -37.96 38.88
N ARG A 111 -10.34 -36.65 39.07
CA ARG A 111 -11.26 -35.63 38.55
C ARG A 111 -11.27 -35.58 37.02
N ARG A 112 -10.12 -35.81 36.38
CA ARG A 112 -9.98 -35.72 34.91
C ARG A 112 -10.31 -37.03 34.21
N TYR A 113 -9.89 -38.15 34.79
CA TYR A 113 -9.95 -39.47 34.17
C TYR A 113 -10.91 -40.44 34.87
N LYS A 114 -11.49 -40.06 36.02
CA LYS A 114 -12.40 -40.90 36.82
C LYS A 114 -11.75 -42.26 37.09
N GLU A 115 -12.49 -43.35 36.92
CA GLU A 115 -12.03 -44.74 37.11
C GLU A 115 -10.85 -45.12 36.20
N GLN A 116 -10.62 -44.39 35.11
CA GLN A 116 -9.51 -44.61 34.18
C GLN A 116 -8.20 -43.93 34.62
N ALA A 117 -8.17 -43.31 35.80
CA ALA A 117 -6.97 -42.66 36.33
C ALA A 117 -5.91 -43.70 36.70
N ARG A 118 -4.78 -43.67 36.00
CA ARG A 118 -3.63 -44.55 36.28
C ARG A 118 -2.74 -44.08 37.44
N LYS A 119 -3.01 -42.88 37.96
CA LYS A 119 -2.23 -42.26 39.03
C LYS A 119 -3.16 -41.62 40.04
N CYS A 120 -3.07 -42.04 41.30
CA CYS A 120 -3.73 -41.40 42.42
C CYS A 120 -2.73 -40.57 43.22
N VAL A 121 -3.17 -39.46 43.82
CA VAL A 121 -2.36 -38.64 44.74
C VAL A 121 -3.16 -38.44 46.02
N SER A 122 -2.61 -38.86 47.15
CA SER A 122 -3.25 -38.74 48.47
C SER A 122 -3.15 -37.31 49.02
N PRO A 123 -4.16 -36.86 49.79
CA PRO A 123 -5.42 -37.56 50.10
C PRO A 123 -6.42 -37.49 48.93
N CYS A 124 -7.04 -38.63 48.59
CA CYS A 124 -8.04 -38.74 47.52
C CYS A 124 -9.26 -39.54 47.99
N ALA A 125 -10.43 -38.91 48.02
CA ALA A 125 -11.71 -39.49 48.45
C ALA A 125 -12.48 -40.20 47.33
N PHE A 126 -11.81 -40.59 46.24
CA PHE A 126 -12.44 -41.27 45.11
C PHE A 126 -12.69 -42.74 45.43
N VAL A 127 -13.94 -43.18 45.37
CA VAL A 127 -14.34 -44.59 45.55
C VAL A 127 -14.80 -45.13 44.19
N GLN A 128 -14.14 -46.19 43.72
CA GLN A 128 -14.55 -46.89 42.50
C GLN A 128 -15.82 -47.69 42.80
N LYS A 129 -16.85 -47.55 41.96
CA LYS A 129 -18.09 -48.33 42.10
C LYS A 129 -17.94 -49.61 41.27
N ASN A 130 -18.05 -50.77 41.92
CA ASN A 130 -18.08 -52.07 41.26
C ASN A 130 -19.39 -52.29 40.50
#